data_AF-A0A9W9ATK3-F1
#
_entry.id   AF-A0A9W9ATK3-F1
#
_cell.length_a   1.000
_cell.length_b   1.000
_cell.length_c   1.000
_cell.angle_alpha   90.00
_cell.angle_beta   90.00
_cell.angle_gamma   90.00
#
_symmetry.space_group_name_H-M   'P 1'
#
loop_
_entity.id
_entity.type
_entity.pdbx_description
1 polymer ?
#
loop_
_entity_poly.entity_id
_entity_poly.type
_entity_poly.pdbx_seq_one_letter_code
_entity_poly.pdbx_strand_id
1 'polypeptide(L)'
;MTDTPSKQSFYSEETIRQSLDEDEASLAHSDDEESGAPTETVSPLGYHVDWMSVIFLNVSRTIGIGVFTTPGTILKGVGSVGLSLIYWVVGFLFSAASLAIYLEYLSYYPKRSGADIAYLEKAYPRPRLFVPALYAFTFVLLSISSSSAIVFAEYIFAALGQETSAWNVRGLAVGMCTFVTLVCMANTKWSLRLSNWIGMIKVVTLVFIAILGIIVLNGGISRVENPGSNFRNAFSGTSTNLNGLANALLKIRFAYVGYENAFSVANEVKDPVPTLKKFAPLSLGIVFILYFMANVAYFATVPKEVIMESHELTASLFFEAIFPNREAVVALQVLVALSSLGSVFASTISASRVVRECGRQGLLPYPHIWASTKPFGTPLAAYALRWFISCVVIVLPPPGDAFNFIVDLQYYPTAVWALLLTVGLYRIRVRRQKAHAPSSAFRVWDSVAAFALAVNIGIMILPWVPPEGGIYGGDVSFFYATYCIVGVVIILLAAFLYWVWFSYLPKRGQYRIRQVVDKLSDGAQALRTVRVPLHALAEWDATHDEHGQLILPTPTSPEGYHD
;
A
#
# COMPACT_ATOMS: atom_id res chain seq x y z
N MET A 1 57.58 -42.19 -28.33
CA MET A 1 56.94 -43.28 -27.55
C MET A 1 55.76 -42.67 -26.83
N THR A 2 54.56 -43.07 -27.26
CA THR A 2 53.24 -42.97 -26.60
C THR A 2 52.80 -41.61 -26.04
N ASP A 3 52.11 -40.85 -26.90
CA ASP A 3 51.24 -39.72 -26.57
C ASP A 3 49.77 -40.14 -26.73
N THR A 4 48.95 -39.99 -25.68
CA THR A 4 47.47 -39.89 -25.66
C THR A 4 47.04 -39.69 -24.18
N PRO A 5 45.88 -39.08 -23.82
CA PRO A 5 44.69 -38.77 -24.64
C PRO A 5 43.97 -37.40 -24.39
N SER A 6 42.99 -37.14 -25.27
CA SER A 6 41.72 -36.42 -25.07
C SER A 6 41.64 -35.18 -24.15
N LYS A 7 41.57 -33.99 -24.75
CA LYS A 7 40.90 -32.83 -24.16
C LYS A 7 39.43 -32.80 -24.61
N GLN A 8 38.55 -33.36 -23.79
CA GLN A 8 37.12 -33.06 -23.79
C GLN A 8 36.69 -32.88 -22.33
N SER A 9 36.69 -31.63 -21.87
CA SER A 9 35.76 -31.14 -20.87
C SER A 9 35.75 -29.63 -20.98
N PHE A 10 34.58 -29.01 -20.95
CA PHE A 10 34.27 -27.80 -20.19
C PHE A 10 32.79 -27.44 -20.40
N TYR A 11 32.16 -26.99 -19.31
CA TYR A 11 30.73 -26.70 -19.04
C TYR A 11 29.86 -27.89 -18.61
N SER A 12 29.10 -27.85 -17.51
CA SER A 12 29.33 -27.43 -16.10
C SER A 12 28.20 -28.07 -15.26
N GLU A 13 28.41 -28.43 -14.00
CA GLU A 13 27.38 -29.03 -13.11
C GLU A 13 26.07 -28.21 -13.00
N GLU A 14 26.10 -26.91 -13.32
CA GLU A 14 24.95 -25.99 -13.32
C GLU A 14 23.92 -26.32 -14.41
N THR A 15 24.38 -26.81 -15.57
CA THR A 15 23.53 -27.14 -16.72
C THR A 15 22.78 -28.45 -16.50
N ILE A 16 23.35 -29.37 -15.71
CA ILE A 16 22.71 -30.66 -15.36
C ILE A 16 21.75 -30.50 -14.18
N ARG A 17 22.01 -29.55 -13.27
CA ARG A 17 21.05 -29.20 -12.21
C ARG A 17 19.82 -28.48 -12.75
N GLN A 18 19.98 -27.59 -13.73
CA GLN A 18 18.83 -26.98 -14.43
C GLN A 18 17.94 -28.02 -15.12
N SER A 19 18.51 -29.07 -15.73
CA SER A 19 17.72 -30.13 -16.34
C SER A 19 17.00 -31.03 -15.33
N LEU A 20 17.48 -31.13 -14.09
CA LEU A 20 16.82 -31.89 -13.03
C LEU A 20 15.73 -31.07 -12.30
N ASP A 21 15.90 -29.74 -12.19
CA ASP A 21 14.87 -28.83 -11.68
C ASP A 21 13.69 -28.67 -12.67
N GLU A 22 13.91 -28.86 -13.98
CA GLU A 22 12.85 -28.83 -15.00
C GLU A 22 11.96 -30.09 -14.98
N ASP A 23 12.49 -31.24 -14.56
CA ASP A 23 11.73 -32.51 -14.53
C ASP A 23 10.97 -32.74 -13.20
N GLU A 24 11.39 -32.17 -12.06
CA GLU A 24 10.65 -32.24 -10.79
C GLU A 24 9.49 -31.23 -10.66
N ALA A 25 9.41 -30.23 -11.55
CA ALA A 25 8.25 -29.34 -11.67
C ALA A 25 6.99 -30.03 -12.22
N SER A 26 7.09 -31.31 -12.60
CA SER A 26 6.14 -32.00 -13.47
C SER A 26 5.02 -32.82 -12.80
N LEU A 27 4.92 -32.95 -11.46
CA LEU A 27 3.89 -33.84 -10.89
C LEU A 27 3.10 -33.23 -9.71
N ALA A 28 1.92 -32.71 -10.07
CA ALA A 28 0.75 -32.39 -9.25
C ALA A 28 0.72 -31.01 -8.53
N HIS A 29 0.75 -29.91 -9.29
CA HIS A 29 0.16 -28.65 -8.84
C HIS A 29 -1.32 -28.61 -9.25
N SER A 30 -2.22 -28.46 -8.27
CA SER A 30 -3.66 -28.36 -8.52
C SER A 30 -4.01 -27.12 -9.37
N ASP A 31 -4.94 -27.25 -10.32
CA ASP A 31 -5.48 -26.19 -11.20
C ASP A 31 -5.80 -24.83 -10.51
N ASP A 32 -6.04 -24.85 -9.19
CA ASP A 32 -6.32 -23.65 -8.39
C ASP A 32 -5.08 -22.78 -8.03
N GLU A 33 -3.85 -23.30 -8.14
CA GLU A 33 -2.61 -22.53 -7.88
C GLU A 33 -2.15 -21.72 -9.10
N GLU A 34 -2.45 -22.16 -10.33
CA GLU A 34 -2.03 -21.50 -11.57
C GLU A 34 -2.98 -20.40 -12.07
N SER A 35 -4.25 -20.40 -11.67
CA SER A 35 -5.20 -19.35 -12.05
C SER A 35 -4.75 -17.96 -11.57
N GLY A 36 -4.53 -17.01 -12.49
CA GLY A 36 -4.25 -15.60 -12.22
C GLY A 36 -3.39 -14.93 -13.30
N ALA A 37 -3.02 -13.65 -13.13
CA ALA A 37 -2.07 -13.01 -14.04
C ALA A 37 -0.74 -13.78 -14.10
N PRO A 38 -0.11 -13.85 -15.29
CA PRO A 38 1.11 -14.62 -15.48
C PRO A 38 2.22 -14.14 -14.52
N THR A 39 3.16 -15.02 -14.20
CA THR A 39 4.30 -14.67 -13.35
C THR A 39 5.46 -14.22 -14.22
N GLU A 40 5.93 -12.99 -14.04
CA GLU A 40 7.13 -12.48 -14.71
C GLU A 40 8.37 -13.06 -14.01
N THR A 41 9.05 -14.01 -14.63
CA THR A 41 10.32 -14.56 -14.11
C THR A 41 11.44 -13.52 -14.12
N VAL A 42 11.44 -12.63 -15.13
CA VAL A 42 12.31 -11.46 -15.24
C VAL A 42 11.46 -10.20 -15.19
N SER A 43 11.78 -9.28 -14.27
CA SER A 43 11.04 -8.02 -14.13
C SER A 43 11.33 -7.05 -15.29
N PRO A 44 10.33 -6.60 -16.06
CA PRO A 44 10.50 -5.60 -17.11
C PRO A 44 10.74 -4.19 -16.55
N LEU A 45 10.58 -3.99 -15.24
CA LEU A 45 10.93 -2.76 -14.52
C LEU A 45 12.35 -2.80 -13.94
N GLY A 46 13.06 -3.92 -14.15
CA GLY A 46 14.40 -4.16 -13.63
C GLY A 46 14.42 -4.51 -12.14
N TYR A 47 15.64 -4.75 -11.65
CA TYR A 47 15.91 -5.11 -10.25
C TYR A 47 16.57 -3.95 -9.50
N HIS A 48 15.84 -2.82 -9.42
CA HIS A 48 16.35 -1.58 -8.85
C HIS A 48 15.99 -1.39 -7.38
N VAL A 49 15.16 -2.25 -6.81
CA VAL A 49 14.75 -2.18 -5.40
C VAL A 49 15.71 -3.04 -4.57
N ASP A 50 16.65 -2.36 -3.93
CA ASP A 50 17.55 -2.96 -2.93
C ASP A 50 16.95 -2.94 -1.53
N TRP A 51 17.67 -3.49 -0.56
CA TRP A 51 17.23 -3.53 0.84
C TRP A 51 17.00 -2.15 1.45
N MET A 52 17.80 -1.13 1.05
CA MET A 52 17.61 0.25 1.50
C MET A 52 16.30 0.81 0.97
N SER A 53 15.99 0.52 -0.30
CA SER A 53 14.74 0.93 -0.93
C SER A 53 13.54 0.26 -0.27
N VAL A 54 13.63 -1.00 0.15
CA VAL A 54 12.57 -1.65 0.95
C VAL A 54 12.31 -0.89 2.25
N ILE A 55 13.36 -0.53 2.99
CA ILE A 55 13.20 0.24 4.24
C ILE A 55 12.59 1.60 3.94
N PHE A 56 13.18 2.37 3.02
CA PHE A 56 12.80 3.75 2.81
C PHE A 56 11.51 3.94 2.02
N LEU A 57 11.06 2.99 1.20
CA LEU A 57 9.73 3.04 0.61
C LEU A 57 8.66 2.96 1.70
N ASN A 58 8.81 2.01 2.62
CA ASN A 58 7.91 1.87 3.77
C ASN A 58 8.00 3.09 4.70
N VAL A 59 9.21 3.44 5.14
CA VAL A 59 9.46 4.59 6.03
C VAL A 59 8.96 5.89 5.41
N SER A 60 9.25 6.15 4.13
CA SER A 60 8.82 7.39 3.46
C SER A 60 7.32 7.45 3.28
N ARG A 61 6.66 6.31 3.05
CA ARG A 61 5.21 6.24 2.96
C ARG A 61 4.56 6.49 4.31
N THR A 62 5.03 5.80 5.35
CA THR A 62 4.44 5.85 6.70
C THR A 62 4.73 7.18 7.38
N ILE A 63 5.99 7.61 7.42
CA ILE A 63 6.40 8.93 7.92
C ILE A 63 5.98 9.97 6.89
N GLY A 64 4.71 10.33 6.90
CA GLY A 64 4.13 11.39 6.09
C GLY A 64 3.70 12.55 6.98
N ILE A 65 2.41 12.85 6.92
CA ILE A 65 1.76 13.88 7.73
C ILE A 65 1.25 13.34 9.08
N GLY A 66 1.08 12.02 9.20
CA GLY A 66 0.42 11.38 10.35
C GLY A 66 1.06 11.74 11.68
N VAL A 67 2.36 11.48 11.86
CA VAL A 67 3.08 11.78 13.12
C VAL A 67 3.06 13.25 13.54
N PHE A 68 2.84 14.17 12.60
CA PHE A 68 2.80 15.61 12.89
C PHE A 68 1.38 16.10 13.22
N THR A 69 0.35 15.43 12.70
CA THR A 69 -1.05 15.89 12.71
C THR A 69 -1.98 15.05 13.59
N THR A 70 -1.72 13.75 13.75
CA THR A 70 -2.58 12.84 14.51
C THR A 70 -2.42 12.88 16.03
N PRO A 71 -1.27 13.25 16.65
CA PRO A 71 -1.13 13.23 18.10
C PRO A 71 -2.22 14.00 18.85
N GLY A 72 -2.52 15.25 18.45
CA GLY A 72 -3.56 16.06 19.06
C GLY A 72 -4.95 15.45 18.93
N THR A 73 -5.28 14.91 17.76
CA THR A 73 -6.58 14.27 17.50
C THR A 73 -6.74 12.97 18.32
N ILE A 74 -5.68 12.15 18.43
CA ILE A 74 -5.69 10.93 19.24
C ILE A 74 -5.85 11.28 20.72
N LEU A 75 -5.08 12.26 21.21
CA LEU A 75 -5.17 12.72 22.60
C LEU A 75 -6.56 13.26 22.92
N LYS A 76 -7.19 14.01 22.00
CA LYS A 76 -8.56 14.49 22.15
C LYS A 76 -9.56 13.34 22.27
N GLY A 77 -9.43 12.31 21.44
CA GLY A 77 -10.31 11.14 21.46
C GLY A 77 -10.17 10.28 22.72
N VAL A 78 -8.95 10.06 23.19
CA VAL A 78 -8.66 9.20 24.36
C VAL A 78 -8.67 9.95 25.70
N GLY A 79 -8.58 11.28 25.68
CA GLY A 79 -8.66 12.16 26.84
C GLY A 79 -7.44 12.17 27.76
N SER A 80 -6.50 11.21 27.68
CA SER A 80 -5.32 11.16 28.56
C SER A 80 -4.03 10.79 27.83
N VAL A 81 -2.90 11.29 28.33
CA VAL A 81 -1.57 11.11 27.72
C VAL A 81 -1.12 9.65 27.79
N GLY A 82 -1.37 8.99 28.92
CA GLY A 82 -1.07 7.58 29.13
C GLY A 82 -1.82 6.68 28.15
N LEU A 83 -3.13 6.90 27.97
CA LEU A 83 -3.90 6.13 27.00
C LEU A 83 -3.50 6.46 25.55
N SER A 84 -3.17 7.72 25.25
CA SER A 84 -2.66 8.11 23.93
C SER A 84 -1.38 7.35 23.56
N LEU A 85 -0.42 7.21 24.49
CA LEU A 85 0.81 6.44 24.25
C LEU A 85 0.54 4.94 24.08
N ILE A 86 -0.41 4.37 24.84
CA ILE A 86 -0.86 2.99 24.63
C ILE A 86 -1.41 2.79 23.22
N TYR A 87 -2.19 3.75 22.71
CA TYR A 87 -2.71 3.69 21.34
C TYR A 87 -1.59 3.61 20.30
N TRP A 88 -0.49 4.36 20.47
CA TRP A 88 0.68 4.25 19.59
C TRP A 88 1.31 2.86 19.59
N VAL A 89 1.32 2.17 20.74
CA VAL A 89 1.77 0.77 20.85
C VAL A 89 0.77 -0.18 20.18
N VAL A 90 -0.53 0.00 20.41
CA VAL A 90 -1.59 -0.81 19.78
C VAL A 90 -1.54 -0.67 18.25
N GLY A 91 -1.34 0.54 17.73
CA GLY A 91 -1.16 0.79 16.31
C GLY A 91 0.04 0.07 15.71
N PHE A 92 1.16 0.02 16.43
CA PHE A 92 2.33 -0.76 16.04
C PHE A 92 2.04 -2.27 16.03
N LEU A 93 1.43 -2.81 17.09
CA LEU A 93 1.10 -4.24 17.17
C LEU A 93 0.14 -4.65 16.04
N PHE A 94 -0.87 -3.83 15.75
CA PHE A 94 -1.78 -4.06 14.63
C PHE A 94 -1.06 -4.04 13.27
N SER A 95 -0.19 -3.06 13.07
CA SER A 95 0.60 -2.94 11.84
C SER A 95 1.59 -4.09 11.68
N ALA A 96 2.19 -4.56 12.78
CA ALA A 96 3.09 -5.71 12.78
C ALA A 96 2.35 -7.01 12.45
N ALA A 97 1.15 -7.20 12.99
CA ALA A 97 0.30 -8.34 12.68
C ALA A 97 -0.13 -8.34 11.20
N SER A 98 -0.51 -7.17 10.69
CA SER A 98 -0.86 -7.00 9.27
C SER A 98 0.35 -7.21 8.37
N LEU A 99 1.52 -6.67 8.71
CA LEU A 99 2.77 -6.91 7.99
C LEU A 99 3.14 -8.39 7.93
N ALA A 100 2.94 -9.13 9.03
CA ALA A 100 3.17 -10.57 9.06
C ALA A 100 2.24 -11.33 8.09
N ILE A 101 0.97 -10.91 7.95
CA ILE A 101 0.07 -11.45 6.93
C ILE A 101 0.64 -11.23 5.52
N TYR A 102 1.13 -10.02 5.22
CA TYR A 102 1.76 -9.72 3.92
C TYR A 102 3.03 -10.56 3.67
N LEU A 103 3.84 -10.81 4.69
CA LEU A 103 5.03 -11.67 4.58
C LEU A 103 4.68 -13.13 4.27
N GLU A 104 3.58 -13.65 4.82
CA GLU A 104 3.11 -14.99 4.49
C GLU A 104 2.58 -15.07 3.06
N TYR A 105 1.80 -14.07 2.63
CA TYR A 105 1.39 -13.96 1.22
C TYR A 105 2.59 -13.91 0.27
N LEU A 106 3.59 -13.09 0.59
CA LEU A 106 4.83 -13.00 -0.19
C LEU A 106 5.56 -14.33 -0.25
N SER A 107 5.51 -15.12 0.83
CA SER A 107 6.16 -16.44 0.88
C SER A 107 5.47 -17.46 -0.02
N TYR A 108 4.18 -17.29 -0.31
CA TYR A 108 3.46 -18.10 -1.29
C TYR A 108 3.66 -17.59 -2.72
N TYR A 109 3.72 -16.26 -2.91
CA TYR A 109 3.71 -15.64 -4.23
C TYR A 109 4.82 -14.58 -4.40
N PRO A 110 6.11 -14.99 -4.37
CA PRO A 110 7.23 -14.06 -4.26
C PRO A 110 7.45 -13.15 -5.46
N LYS A 111 7.07 -13.60 -6.66
CA LYS A 111 7.28 -12.90 -7.94
C LYS A 111 6.05 -12.09 -8.39
N ARG A 112 5.08 -11.86 -7.51
CA ARG A 112 3.85 -11.11 -7.82
C ARG A 112 3.93 -9.71 -7.20
N SER A 113 4.00 -8.68 -8.04
CA SER A 113 3.90 -7.27 -7.65
C SER A 113 2.43 -6.83 -7.51
N GLY A 114 2.21 -5.63 -6.98
CA GLY A 114 0.86 -5.06 -6.79
C GLY A 114 0.20 -5.36 -5.44
N ALA A 115 0.90 -6.07 -4.54
CA ALA A 115 0.46 -6.33 -3.16
C ALA A 115 -0.98 -6.89 -3.11
N ASP A 116 -1.92 -6.12 -2.56
CA ASP A 116 -3.32 -6.49 -2.32
C ASP A 116 -3.99 -7.13 -3.52
N ILE A 117 -3.83 -6.58 -4.73
CA ILE A 117 -4.51 -7.14 -5.91
C ILE A 117 -4.02 -8.53 -6.28
N ALA A 118 -2.71 -8.77 -6.18
CA ALA A 118 -2.12 -10.08 -6.45
C ALA A 118 -2.53 -11.10 -5.39
N TYR A 119 -2.60 -10.67 -4.13
CA TYR A 119 -2.97 -11.54 -3.02
C TYR A 119 -4.47 -11.86 -3.00
N LEU A 120 -5.33 -10.88 -3.28
CA LEU A 120 -6.78 -11.08 -3.39
C LEU A 120 -7.15 -11.99 -4.55
N GLU A 121 -6.47 -11.85 -5.70
CA GLU A 121 -6.64 -12.75 -6.85
C GLU A 121 -6.39 -14.21 -6.45
N LYS A 122 -5.28 -14.47 -5.76
CA LYS A 122 -4.93 -15.83 -5.31
C LYS A 122 -5.82 -16.30 -4.15
N ALA A 123 -6.26 -15.41 -3.26
CA ALA A 123 -7.13 -15.74 -2.13
C ALA A 123 -8.56 -16.12 -2.55
N TYR A 124 -9.07 -15.50 -3.63
CA TYR A 124 -10.44 -15.65 -4.11
C TYR A 124 -10.49 -15.96 -5.62
N PRO A 125 -10.05 -17.16 -6.04
CA PRO A 125 -10.00 -17.53 -7.45
C PRO A 125 -11.39 -17.76 -8.09
N ARG A 126 -12.43 -18.02 -7.28
CA ARG A 126 -13.80 -18.28 -7.73
C ARG A 126 -14.80 -17.35 -7.01
N PRO A 127 -15.74 -16.72 -7.75
CA PRO A 127 -15.83 -16.64 -9.21
C PRO A 127 -14.62 -15.93 -9.83
N ARG A 128 -14.20 -16.36 -11.03
CA ARG A 128 -12.96 -15.90 -11.68
C ARG A 128 -12.94 -14.38 -11.81
N LEU A 129 -11.85 -13.75 -11.35
CA LEU A 129 -11.62 -12.30 -11.34
C LEU A 129 -12.61 -11.45 -10.52
N PHE A 130 -13.58 -12.03 -9.80
CA PHE A 130 -14.59 -11.23 -9.11
C PHE A 130 -13.98 -10.27 -8.09
N VAL A 131 -13.37 -10.81 -7.03
CA VAL A 131 -12.75 -10.00 -5.96
C VAL A 131 -11.67 -9.04 -6.48
N PRO A 132 -10.70 -9.46 -7.31
CA PRO A 132 -9.70 -8.52 -7.83
C PRO A 132 -10.31 -7.47 -8.77
N ALA A 133 -11.40 -7.74 -9.50
CA ALA A 133 -12.10 -6.71 -10.29
C ALA A 133 -12.74 -5.63 -9.40
N LEU A 134 -13.41 -6.02 -8.32
CA LEU A 134 -14.00 -5.07 -7.37
C LEU A 134 -12.89 -4.23 -6.69
N TYR A 135 -11.78 -4.88 -6.30
CA TYR A 135 -10.61 -4.20 -5.78
C TYR A 135 -10.04 -3.21 -6.81
N ALA A 136 -9.79 -3.66 -8.05
CA ALA A 136 -9.23 -2.80 -9.09
C ALA A 136 -10.10 -1.58 -9.36
N PHE A 137 -11.43 -1.76 -9.45
CA PHE A 137 -12.37 -0.65 -9.65
C PHE A 137 -12.30 0.37 -8.50
N THR A 138 -12.41 -0.10 -7.25
CA THR A 138 -12.37 0.77 -6.07
C THR A 138 -11.01 1.44 -5.91
N PHE A 139 -9.92 0.69 -6.10
CA PHE A 139 -8.56 1.20 -5.97
C PHE A 139 -8.26 2.25 -7.03
N VAL A 140 -8.61 2.02 -8.29
CA VAL A 140 -8.40 2.99 -9.36
C VAL A 140 -9.17 4.27 -9.06
N LEU A 141 -10.46 4.16 -8.74
CA LEU A 141 -11.32 5.32 -8.45
C LEU A 141 -10.84 6.14 -7.26
N LEU A 142 -10.32 5.48 -6.22
CA LEU A 142 -9.92 6.08 -4.95
C LEU A 142 -8.38 6.22 -4.81
N SER A 143 -7.62 6.10 -5.90
CA SER A 143 -6.16 6.25 -5.89
C SER A 143 -5.75 7.73 -5.81
N ILE A 144 -6.00 8.35 -4.66
CA ILE A 144 -5.79 9.79 -4.44
C ILE A 144 -4.56 10.07 -3.57
N SER A 145 -3.91 11.22 -3.79
CA SER A 145 -2.82 11.73 -2.95
C SER A 145 -3.07 13.14 -2.44
N SER A 146 -4.34 13.56 -2.49
CA SER A 146 -4.79 14.92 -2.31
C SER A 146 -4.46 15.45 -0.91
N SER A 147 -4.68 14.67 0.15
CA SER A 147 -4.45 15.13 1.53
C SER A 147 -2.99 15.53 1.78
N SER A 148 -2.04 14.67 1.39
CA SER A 148 -0.61 14.99 1.52
C SER A 148 -0.21 16.18 0.64
N ALA A 149 -0.78 16.30 -0.57
CA ALA A 149 -0.50 17.43 -1.45
C ALA A 149 -1.00 18.76 -0.89
N ILE A 150 -2.18 18.77 -0.26
CA ILE A 150 -2.74 19.95 0.40
C ILE A 150 -1.89 20.34 1.62
N VAL A 151 -1.57 19.38 2.49
CA VAL A 151 -0.70 19.65 3.65
C VAL A 151 0.67 20.16 3.21
N PHE A 152 1.26 19.60 2.16
CA PHE A 152 2.50 20.15 1.57
C PHE A 152 2.35 21.64 1.25
N ALA A 153 1.29 22.01 0.53
CA ALA A 153 1.07 23.38 0.11
C ALA A 153 0.82 24.32 1.30
N GLU A 154 0.02 23.91 2.28
CA GLU A 154 -0.25 24.69 3.48
C GLU A 154 1.02 24.98 4.29
N TYR A 155 1.87 23.98 4.49
CA TYR A 155 3.14 24.16 5.19
C TYR A 155 4.13 25.05 4.42
N ILE A 156 4.12 25.00 3.08
CA ILE A 156 4.93 25.92 2.27
C ILE A 156 4.42 27.37 2.39
N PHE A 157 3.11 27.61 2.33
CA PHE A 157 2.56 28.95 2.53
C PHE A 157 2.79 29.47 3.95
N ALA A 158 2.67 28.60 4.96
CA ALA A 158 2.99 28.94 6.34
C ALA A 158 4.48 29.33 6.50
N ALA A 159 5.39 28.60 5.84
CA ALA A 159 6.82 28.92 5.81
C ALA A 159 7.11 30.29 5.17
N LEU A 160 6.34 30.66 4.15
CA LEU A 160 6.45 31.97 3.49
C LEU A 160 5.75 33.09 4.28
N GLY A 161 4.99 32.77 5.34
CA GLY A 161 4.17 33.72 6.08
C GLY A 161 3.10 34.39 5.21
N GLN A 162 2.59 33.67 4.20
CA GLN A 162 1.57 34.16 3.28
C GLN A 162 0.20 33.59 3.66
N GLU A 163 -0.84 34.40 3.50
CA GLU A 163 -2.21 33.93 3.69
C GLU A 163 -2.59 32.86 2.65
N THR A 164 -3.26 31.81 3.12
CA THR A 164 -3.70 30.70 2.28
C THR A 164 -5.07 31.01 1.69
N SER A 165 -5.13 31.18 0.37
CA SER A 165 -6.38 31.03 -0.37
C SER A 165 -6.54 29.58 -0.81
N ALA A 166 -7.77 29.07 -0.78
CA ALA A 166 -8.09 27.69 -1.21
C ALA A 166 -7.52 27.36 -2.60
N TRP A 167 -7.57 28.32 -3.54
CA TRP A 167 -7.06 28.13 -4.89
C TRP A 167 -5.54 28.14 -4.98
N ASN A 168 -4.86 28.94 -4.16
CA ASN A 168 -3.39 28.98 -4.12
C ASN A 168 -2.83 27.66 -3.57
N VAL A 169 -3.43 27.15 -2.49
CA VAL A 169 -3.07 25.85 -1.89
C VAL A 169 -3.28 24.72 -2.90
N ARG A 170 -4.43 24.68 -3.57
CA ARG A 170 -4.74 23.68 -4.60
C ARG A 170 -3.81 23.76 -5.81
N GLY A 171 -3.49 24.97 -6.27
CA GLY A 171 -2.55 25.17 -7.38
C GLY A 171 -1.17 24.61 -7.07
N LEU A 172 -0.65 24.89 -5.88
CA LEU A 172 0.64 24.34 -5.42
C LEU A 172 0.58 22.82 -5.20
N ALA A 173 -0.53 22.30 -4.66
CA ALA A 173 -0.75 20.86 -4.50
C ALA A 173 -0.75 20.11 -5.84
N VAL A 174 -1.44 20.65 -6.86
CA VAL A 174 -1.41 20.13 -8.24
C VAL A 174 0.00 20.21 -8.82
N GLY A 175 0.71 21.33 -8.61
CA GLY A 175 2.10 21.50 -9.02
C GLY A 175 3.01 20.41 -8.43
N MET A 176 2.89 20.14 -7.14
CA MET A 176 3.64 19.09 -6.45
C MET A 176 3.29 17.69 -6.98
N CYS A 177 2.01 17.35 -7.14
CA CYS A 177 1.60 16.06 -7.72
C CYS A 177 2.13 15.89 -9.15
N THR A 178 2.11 16.95 -9.95
CA THR A 178 2.63 16.95 -11.33
C THR A 178 4.14 16.73 -11.33
N PHE A 179 4.88 17.46 -10.50
CA PHE A 179 6.33 17.30 -10.35
C PHE A 179 6.71 15.86 -9.97
N VAL A 180 6.08 15.30 -8.94
CA VAL A 180 6.34 13.92 -8.49
C VAL A 180 6.06 12.92 -9.62
N THR A 181 4.93 13.09 -10.30
CA THR A 181 4.51 12.20 -11.39
C THR A 181 5.50 12.25 -12.55
N LEU A 182 5.94 13.44 -12.97
CA LEU A 182 6.90 13.59 -14.07
C LEU A 182 8.25 12.93 -13.75
N VAL A 183 8.75 13.10 -12.52
CA VAL A 183 9.98 12.43 -12.08
C VAL A 183 9.80 10.90 -12.10
N CYS A 184 8.66 10.42 -11.60
CA CYS A 184 8.28 9.00 -11.59
C CYS A 184 8.14 8.38 -12.99
N MET A 185 7.59 9.14 -13.94
CA MET A 185 7.45 8.75 -15.34
C MET A 185 8.80 8.70 -16.06
N ALA A 186 9.67 9.68 -15.81
CA ALA A 186 10.94 9.80 -16.51
C ALA A 186 11.90 8.65 -16.16
N ASN A 187 12.00 8.26 -14.89
CA ASN A 187 12.92 7.20 -14.49
C ASN A 187 12.59 6.58 -13.11
N THR A 188 12.26 5.28 -13.10
CA THR A 188 11.99 4.53 -11.86
C THR A 188 13.19 4.54 -10.89
N LYS A 189 14.41 4.33 -11.38
CA LYS A 189 15.62 4.24 -10.53
C LYS A 189 15.91 5.55 -9.82
N TRP A 190 15.81 6.68 -10.52
CA TRP A 190 15.98 7.99 -9.90
C TRP A 190 14.86 8.32 -8.91
N SER A 191 13.63 7.91 -9.21
CA SER A 191 12.49 8.10 -8.32
C SER A 191 12.65 7.33 -7.01
N LEU A 192 13.12 6.07 -7.07
CA LEU A 192 13.46 5.27 -5.89
C LEU A 192 14.58 5.94 -5.07
N ARG A 193 15.66 6.40 -5.73
CA ARG A 193 16.76 7.10 -5.05
C ARG A 193 16.32 8.38 -4.36
N LEU A 194 15.50 9.18 -5.03
CA LEU A 194 14.97 10.42 -4.45
C LEU A 194 14.04 10.12 -3.28
N SER A 195 13.16 9.12 -3.40
CA SER A 195 12.33 8.64 -2.29
C SER A 195 13.18 8.20 -1.11
N ASN A 196 14.26 7.45 -1.34
CA ASN A 196 15.17 7.00 -0.29
C ASN A 196 15.87 8.16 0.40
N TRP A 197 16.36 9.12 -0.38
CA TRP A 197 17.06 10.29 0.14
C TRP A 197 16.15 11.19 0.98
N ILE A 198 14.93 11.45 0.50
CA ILE A 198 13.92 12.17 1.28
C ILE A 198 13.55 11.39 2.54
N GLY A 199 13.36 10.06 2.44
CA GLY A 199 13.10 9.19 3.59
C GLY A 199 14.16 9.27 4.68
N MET A 200 15.44 9.33 4.30
CA MET A 200 16.54 9.53 5.23
C MET A 200 16.44 10.87 5.96
N ILE A 201 16.10 11.95 5.26
CA ILE A 201 15.90 13.27 5.88
C ILE A 201 14.78 13.20 6.93
N LYS A 202 13.66 12.54 6.62
CA LYS A 202 12.54 12.39 7.56
C LYS A 202 12.94 11.64 8.83
N VAL A 203 13.72 10.57 8.68
CA VAL A 203 14.25 9.82 9.82
C VAL A 203 15.13 10.73 10.68
N VAL A 204 16.05 11.48 10.07
CA VAL A 204 16.91 12.43 10.78
C VAL A 204 16.09 13.51 11.50
N THR A 205 15.02 14.04 10.87
CA THR A 205 14.12 15.00 11.48
C THR A 205 13.45 14.45 12.74
N LEU A 206 12.96 13.20 12.72
CA LEU A 206 12.33 12.60 13.90
C LEU A 206 13.34 12.21 14.97
N VAL A 207 14.54 11.77 14.59
CA VAL A 207 15.65 11.57 15.55
C VAL A 207 15.98 12.89 16.25
N PHE A 208 16.03 13.99 15.51
CA PHE A 208 16.24 15.31 16.08
C PHE A 208 15.13 15.71 17.07
N ILE A 209 13.86 15.51 16.71
CA ILE A 209 12.72 15.75 17.62
C ILE A 209 12.84 14.89 18.89
N ALA A 210 13.19 13.62 18.74
CA ALA A 210 13.37 12.69 19.85
C ALA A 210 14.50 13.15 20.81
N ILE A 211 15.64 13.58 20.27
CA ILE A 211 16.75 14.13 21.06
C ILE A 211 16.33 15.40 21.80
N LEU A 212 15.63 16.32 21.13
CA LEU A 212 15.11 17.53 21.75
C LEU A 212 14.17 17.20 22.93
N GLY A 213 13.27 16.22 22.76
CA GLY A 213 12.40 15.76 23.84
C GLY A 213 13.17 15.27 25.07
N ILE A 214 14.26 14.53 24.87
CA ILE A 214 15.14 14.07 25.96
C ILE A 214 15.83 15.26 26.64
N ILE A 215 16.32 16.24 25.88
CA ILE A 215 16.95 17.45 26.43
C ILE A 215 15.94 18.24 27.27
N VAL A 216 14.70 18.41 26.79
CA VAL A 216 13.62 19.06 27.54
C VAL A 216 13.34 18.34 28.86
N LEU A 217 13.19 17.01 28.84
CA LEU A 217 12.93 16.22 30.04
C LEU A 217 14.05 16.32 31.09
N ASN A 218 15.30 16.51 30.66
CA ASN A 218 16.45 16.73 31.54
C ASN A 218 16.60 18.19 32.01
N GLY A 219 15.65 19.07 31.67
CA GLY A 219 15.69 20.48 32.05
C GLY A 219 16.72 21.32 31.26
N GLY A 220 17.22 20.81 30.14
CA GLY A 220 18.22 21.50 29.31
C GLY A 220 17.68 22.73 28.56
N ILE A 221 16.35 22.92 28.52
CA ILE A 221 15.70 24.07 27.89
C ILE A 221 14.86 24.79 28.95
N SER A 222 15.41 25.87 29.49
CA SER A 222 14.81 26.66 30.59
C SER A 222 13.50 27.35 30.24
N ARG A 223 13.17 27.49 28.96
CA ARG A 223 11.92 28.09 28.46
C ARG A 223 10.70 27.19 28.71
N VAL A 224 10.90 25.88 28.81
CA VAL A 224 9.83 24.95 29.14
C VAL A 224 9.68 24.95 30.66
N GLU A 225 8.70 25.69 31.18
CA GLU A 225 8.55 25.94 32.63
C GLU A 225 8.30 24.65 33.44
N ASN A 226 7.56 23.69 32.88
CA ASN A 226 7.22 22.44 33.56
C ASN A 226 7.40 21.20 32.66
N PRO A 227 8.65 20.80 32.36
CA PRO A 227 8.94 19.65 31.52
C PRO A 227 8.31 18.38 32.09
N GLY A 228 7.61 17.62 31.26
CA GLY A 228 7.03 16.33 31.62
C GLY A 228 5.87 16.40 32.63
N SER A 229 5.26 17.58 32.84
CA SER A 229 4.07 17.76 33.68
C SER A 229 2.95 16.76 33.34
N ASN A 230 2.73 16.54 32.04
CA ASN A 230 1.77 15.59 31.48
C ASN A 230 1.98 14.14 31.93
N PHE A 231 3.19 13.74 32.34
CA PHE A 231 3.49 12.36 32.75
C PHE A 231 3.19 12.07 34.21
N ARG A 232 3.07 13.10 35.07
CA ARG A 232 2.84 12.93 36.52
C ARG A 232 1.52 12.24 36.84
N ASN A 233 0.47 12.59 36.10
CA ASN A 233 -0.87 11.97 36.18
C ASN A 233 -1.33 11.55 34.77
N ALA A 234 -0.52 10.71 34.11
CA ALA A 234 -0.68 10.41 32.69
C ALA A 234 -2.08 9.91 32.29
N PHE A 235 -2.79 9.21 33.17
CA PHE A 235 -4.13 8.67 32.92
C PHE A 235 -5.28 9.58 33.37
N SER A 236 -4.99 10.79 33.86
CA SER A 236 -6.01 11.75 34.27
C SER A 236 -6.86 12.23 33.08
N GLY A 237 -8.18 12.22 33.26
CA GLY A 237 -9.15 12.60 32.24
C GLY A 237 -9.31 11.58 31.11
N THR A 238 -8.98 10.31 31.35
CA THR A 238 -9.18 9.23 30.36
C THR A 238 -10.66 9.18 29.94
N SER A 239 -10.88 9.26 28.64
CA SER A 239 -12.22 9.24 28.05
C SER A 239 -12.83 7.84 28.18
N THR A 240 -14.10 7.80 28.59
CA THR A 240 -14.96 6.60 28.51
C THR A 240 -15.86 6.63 27.28
N ASN A 241 -15.76 7.67 26.45
CA ASN A 241 -16.57 7.79 25.25
C ASN A 241 -16.10 6.81 24.17
N LEU A 242 -16.96 5.85 23.83
CA LEU A 242 -16.67 4.82 22.82
C LEU A 242 -16.38 5.41 21.43
N ASN A 243 -17.04 6.48 21.02
CA ASN A 243 -16.77 7.15 19.74
C ASN A 243 -15.40 7.86 19.74
N GLY A 244 -15.03 8.54 20.83
CA GLY A 244 -13.70 9.17 20.95
C GLY A 244 -12.57 8.14 20.86
N LEU A 245 -12.74 7.02 21.55
CA LEU A 245 -11.82 5.87 21.50
C LEU A 245 -11.77 5.24 20.10
N ALA A 246 -12.93 5.09 19.44
CA ALA A 246 -13.04 4.59 18.08
C ALA A 246 -12.30 5.46 17.07
N ASN A 247 -12.51 6.77 17.12
CA ASN A 247 -11.86 7.75 16.25
C ASN A 247 -10.35 7.78 16.47
N ALA A 248 -9.89 7.72 17.71
CA ALA A 248 -8.47 7.60 18.02
C ALA A 248 -7.86 6.33 17.39
N LEU A 249 -8.58 5.20 17.37
CA LEU A 249 -8.11 3.97 16.73
C LEU A 249 -8.03 4.10 15.18
N LEU A 250 -8.95 4.84 14.56
CA LEU A 250 -8.88 5.12 13.12
C LEU A 250 -7.71 6.04 12.77
N LYS A 251 -7.48 7.09 13.57
CA LYS A 251 -6.36 8.03 13.35
C LYS A 251 -5.01 7.36 13.61
N ILE A 252 -4.90 6.48 14.62
CA ILE A 252 -3.66 5.73 14.82
C ILE A 252 -3.39 4.72 13.69
N ARG A 253 -4.43 4.06 13.16
CA ARG A 253 -4.29 3.23 11.96
C ARG A 253 -3.72 4.06 10.81
N PHE A 254 -4.32 5.22 10.54
CA PHE A 254 -3.86 6.13 9.50
C PHE A 254 -2.38 6.51 9.65
N ALA A 255 -1.92 6.78 10.88
CA ALA A 255 -0.53 7.14 11.14
C ALA A 255 0.48 6.05 10.74
N TYR A 256 0.11 4.77 10.85
CA TYR A 256 1.00 3.63 10.56
C TYR A 256 0.88 3.02 9.16
N VAL A 257 -0.10 3.46 8.33
CA VAL A 257 -0.23 2.98 6.94
C VAL A 257 1.07 3.18 6.15
N GLY A 258 1.50 2.17 5.39
CA GLY A 258 2.69 2.24 4.54
C GLY A 258 3.70 1.11 4.73
N TYR A 259 3.52 0.25 5.74
CA TYR A 259 4.33 -0.96 5.92
C TYR A 259 4.22 -1.92 4.72
N GLU A 260 3.12 -1.83 3.97
CA GLU A 260 2.80 -2.63 2.79
C GLU A 260 3.43 -2.11 1.48
N ASN A 261 4.02 -0.91 1.50
CA ASN A 261 4.43 -0.21 0.28
C ASN A 261 5.44 -1.01 -0.56
N ALA A 262 6.46 -1.59 0.09
CA ALA A 262 7.49 -2.40 -0.56
C ALA A 262 6.94 -3.68 -1.23
N PHE A 263 5.79 -4.21 -0.78
CA PHE A 263 5.19 -5.41 -1.38
C PHE A 263 4.60 -5.12 -2.76
N SER A 264 4.25 -3.86 -3.05
CA SER A 264 3.78 -3.48 -4.38
C SER A 264 4.86 -3.59 -5.45
N VAL A 265 6.14 -3.54 -5.06
CA VAL A 265 7.32 -3.63 -5.93
C VAL A 265 8.09 -4.93 -5.72
N ALA A 266 7.46 -5.97 -5.17
CA ALA A 266 8.12 -7.22 -4.81
C ALA A 266 8.92 -7.85 -5.97
N ASN A 267 8.39 -7.83 -7.20
CA ASN A 267 9.08 -8.38 -8.36
C ASN A 267 10.29 -7.55 -8.84
N GLU A 268 10.45 -6.31 -8.36
CA GLU A 268 11.62 -5.46 -8.62
C GLU A 268 12.76 -5.71 -7.61
N VAL A 269 12.55 -6.60 -6.64
CA VAL A 269 13.57 -7.08 -5.69
C VAL A 269 14.14 -8.39 -6.22
N LYS A 270 15.47 -8.51 -6.31
CA LYS A 270 16.12 -9.72 -6.82
C LYS A 270 15.70 -10.99 -6.07
N ASP A 271 15.69 -10.88 -4.74
CA ASP A 271 15.40 -12.00 -3.85
C ASP A 271 14.35 -11.56 -2.80
N PRO A 272 13.05 -11.55 -3.18
CA PRO A 272 12.02 -10.81 -2.46
C PRO A 272 11.72 -11.38 -1.07
N VAL A 273 11.60 -12.69 -0.93
CA VAL A 273 11.25 -13.33 0.35
C VAL A 273 12.28 -13.03 1.45
N PRO A 274 13.58 -13.36 1.30
CA PRO A 274 14.55 -13.09 2.36
C PRO A 274 14.72 -11.58 2.61
N THR A 275 14.64 -10.75 1.56
CA THR A 275 14.82 -9.31 1.68
C THR A 275 13.65 -8.67 2.45
N LEU A 276 12.39 -8.86 2.02
CA LEU A 276 11.25 -8.23 2.69
C LEU A 276 11.03 -8.82 4.09
N LYS A 277 11.28 -10.11 4.31
CA LYS A 277 11.19 -10.74 5.65
C LYS A 277 12.13 -10.10 6.67
N LYS A 278 13.29 -9.60 6.24
CA LYS A 278 14.25 -8.91 7.11
C LYS A 278 13.98 -7.41 7.22
N PHE A 279 13.79 -6.74 6.09
CA PHE A 279 13.85 -5.29 6.03
C PHE A 279 12.48 -4.61 6.17
N ALA A 280 11.37 -5.28 5.85
CA ALA A 280 10.05 -4.71 6.09
C ALA A 280 9.74 -4.61 7.60
N PRO A 281 9.97 -5.64 8.45
CA PRO A 281 9.82 -5.50 9.90
C PRO A 281 10.77 -4.46 10.51
N LEU A 282 12.01 -4.38 10.02
CA LEU A 282 12.97 -3.36 10.46
C LEU A 282 12.44 -1.95 10.18
N SER A 283 11.86 -1.72 8.99
CA SER A 283 11.26 -0.43 8.64
C SER A 283 10.14 -0.03 9.60
N LEU A 284 9.26 -0.97 9.96
CA LEU A 284 8.16 -0.72 10.90
C LEU A 284 8.67 -0.46 12.33
N GLY A 285 9.70 -1.20 12.76
CA GLY A 285 10.35 -0.99 14.06
C GLY A 285 11.00 0.39 14.19
N ILE A 286 11.69 0.86 13.14
CA ILE A 286 12.24 2.22 13.08
C ILE A 286 11.12 3.26 13.22
N VAL A 287 10.05 3.12 12.44
CA VAL A 287 8.90 4.04 12.51
C VAL A 287 8.29 4.06 13.91
N PHE A 288 8.05 2.89 14.52
CA PHE A 288 7.48 2.81 15.87
C PHE A 288 8.34 3.54 16.91
N ILE A 289 9.65 3.30 16.94
CA ILE A 289 10.54 3.95 17.90
C ILE A 289 10.49 5.47 17.71
N LEU A 290 10.61 5.95 16.47
CA LEU A 290 10.59 7.38 16.17
C LEU A 290 9.25 8.02 16.52
N TYR A 291 8.13 7.37 16.20
CA TYR A 291 6.80 7.87 16.53
C TYR A 291 6.56 7.92 18.02
N PHE A 292 6.94 6.87 18.74
CA PHE A 292 6.79 6.82 20.18
C PHE A 292 7.63 7.92 20.85
N MET A 293 8.90 8.06 20.46
CA MET A 293 9.78 9.11 20.98
C MET A 293 9.31 10.52 20.62
N ALA A 294 8.79 10.73 19.40
CA ALA A 294 8.24 12.03 19.00
C ALA A 294 7.01 12.41 19.84
N ASN A 295 6.10 11.47 20.11
CA ASN A 295 4.96 11.72 20.99
C ASN A 295 5.39 12.00 22.43
N VAL A 296 6.38 11.27 22.95
CA VAL A 296 6.98 11.57 24.26
C VAL A 296 7.57 12.98 24.27
N ALA A 297 8.27 13.39 23.20
CA ALA A 297 8.80 14.75 23.07
C ALA A 297 7.69 15.81 23.08
N TYR A 298 6.62 15.60 22.31
CA TYR A 298 5.48 16.52 22.27
C TYR A 298 4.84 16.68 23.66
N PHE A 299 4.55 15.58 24.34
CA PHE A 299 3.96 15.59 25.68
C PHE A 299 4.92 16.05 26.78
N ALA A 300 6.24 15.98 26.57
CA ALA A 300 7.21 16.53 27.50
C ALA A 300 7.24 18.06 27.48
N THR A 301 6.99 18.65 26.32
CA THR A 301 7.20 20.08 26.08
C THR A 301 5.92 20.89 26.20
N VAL A 302 4.82 20.43 25.59
CA VAL A 302 3.59 21.22 25.44
C VAL A 302 2.51 20.69 26.40
N PRO A 303 1.81 21.55 27.15
CA PRO A 303 0.71 21.13 28.01
C PRO A 303 -0.38 20.37 27.25
N LYS A 304 -0.94 19.34 27.89
CA LYS A 304 -1.98 18.44 27.32
C LYS A 304 -3.15 19.21 26.71
N GLU A 305 -3.63 20.23 27.41
CA GLU A 305 -4.82 21.02 27.05
C GLU A 305 -4.59 21.75 25.72
N VAL A 306 -3.41 22.37 25.57
CA VAL A 306 -3.00 23.06 24.34
C VAL A 306 -2.88 22.09 23.18
N ILE A 307 -2.33 20.88 23.41
CA ILE A 307 -2.23 19.85 22.35
C ILE A 307 -3.63 19.40 21.89
N MET A 308 -4.59 19.23 22.81
CA MET A 308 -5.96 18.81 22.48
C MET A 308 -6.70 19.85 21.62
N GLU A 309 -6.40 21.14 21.79
CA GLU A 309 -6.96 22.24 21.00
C GLU A 309 -6.25 22.46 19.66
N SER A 310 -4.99 22.01 19.55
CA SER A 310 -4.12 22.28 18.39
C SER A 310 -4.46 21.54 17.10
N HIS A 311 -5.37 20.56 17.16
CA HIS A 311 -5.73 19.67 16.05
C HIS A 311 -4.49 19.10 15.32
N GLU A 312 -4.18 19.62 14.13
CA GLU A 312 -3.12 19.15 13.24
C GLU A 312 -1.75 19.82 13.48
N LEU A 313 -1.68 20.83 14.36
CA LEU A 313 -0.49 21.67 14.54
C LEU A 313 0.40 21.27 15.73
N THR A 314 0.28 20.04 16.23
CA THR A 314 1.03 19.58 17.42
C THR A 314 2.55 19.73 17.24
N ALA A 315 3.07 19.42 16.06
CA ALA A 315 4.49 19.58 15.77
C ALA A 315 4.94 21.04 15.84
N SER A 316 4.16 21.98 15.28
CA SER A 316 4.48 23.41 15.31
C SER A 316 4.56 23.93 16.74
N LEU A 317 3.60 23.57 17.59
CA LEU A 317 3.59 23.97 19.00
C LEU A 317 4.82 23.49 19.79
N PHE A 318 5.24 22.25 19.54
CA PHE A 318 6.45 21.70 20.19
C PHE A 318 7.69 22.55 19.86
N PHE A 319 7.84 22.98 18.61
CA PHE A 319 8.98 23.79 18.20
C PHE A 319 8.88 25.23 18.67
N GLU A 320 7.70 25.86 18.66
CA GLU A 320 7.48 27.21 19.19
C GLU A 320 7.79 27.31 20.69
N ALA A 321 7.53 26.22 21.43
CA ALA A 321 7.87 26.13 22.84
C ALA A 321 9.39 26.06 23.08
N ILE A 322 10.16 25.48 22.16
CA ILE A 322 11.61 25.27 22.29
C ILE A 322 12.42 26.41 21.68
N PHE A 323 12.05 26.88 20.48
CA PHE A 323 12.82 27.85 19.70
C PHE A 323 12.10 29.21 19.65
N PRO A 324 12.75 30.31 20.07
CA PRO A 324 12.16 31.65 20.05
C PRO A 324 12.17 32.31 18.66
N ASN A 325 12.92 31.76 17.70
CA ASN A 325 13.22 32.44 16.43
C ASN A 325 12.30 31.94 15.30
N ARG A 326 11.74 32.89 14.54
CA ARG A 326 10.91 32.63 13.35
C ARG A 326 11.61 31.69 12.34
N GLU A 327 12.93 31.80 12.19
CA GLU A 327 13.71 30.96 11.28
C GLU A 327 13.62 29.47 11.60
N ALA A 328 13.60 29.10 12.89
CA ALA A 328 13.49 27.70 13.32
C ALA A 328 12.10 27.12 13.01
N VAL A 329 11.05 27.93 13.17
CA VAL A 329 9.67 27.55 12.83
C VAL A 329 9.52 27.37 11.31
N VAL A 330 10.10 28.27 10.51
CA VAL A 330 10.11 28.16 9.03
C VAL A 330 10.85 26.90 8.59
N ALA A 331 12.02 26.61 9.16
CA ALA A 331 12.79 25.41 8.84
C ALA A 331 11.98 24.12 9.10
N LEU A 332 11.22 24.07 10.20
CA LEU A 332 10.33 22.95 10.48
C LEU A 332 9.23 22.81 9.44
N GLN A 333 8.55 23.91 9.11
CA GLN A 333 7.45 23.87 8.14
C GLN A 333 7.94 23.32 6.79
N VAL A 334 9.15 23.69 6.39
CA VAL A 334 9.82 23.10 5.21
C VAL A 334 10.12 21.61 5.39
N LEU A 335 10.56 21.16 6.57
CA LEU A 335 10.79 19.73 6.84
C LEU A 335 9.49 18.91 6.82
N VAL A 336 8.38 19.46 7.34
CA VAL A 336 7.07 18.81 7.30
C VAL A 336 6.53 18.77 5.87
N ALA A 337 6.68 19.85 5.10
CA ALA A 337 6.37 19.86 3.67
C ALA A 337 7.20 18.79 2.93
N LEU A 338 8.51 18.74 3.16
CA LEU A 338 9.39 17.72 2.57
C LEU A 338 8.99 16.30 2.99
N SER A 339 8.51 16.12 4.23
CA SER A 339 7.92 14.86 4.69
C SER A 339 6.71 14.49 3.85
N SER A 340 5.79 15.43 3.63
CA SER A 340 4.62 15.19 2.79
C SER A 340 5.00 14.82 1.35
N LEU A 341 5.94 15.57 0.74
CA LEU A 341 6.48 15.29 -0.59
C LEU A 341 7.02 13.85 -0.71
N GLY A 342 7.82 13.41 0.26
CA GLY A 342 8.37 12.06 0.27
C GLY A 342 7.30 10.96 0.40
N SER A 343 6.19 11.23 1.10
CA SER A 343 5.09 10.26 1.20
C SER A 343 4.33 10.15 -0.12
N VAL A 344 4.20 11.26 -0.85
CA VAL A 344 3.62 11.27 -2.19
C VAL A 344 4.52 10.55 -3.20
N PHE A 345 5.85 10.72 -3.13
CA PHE A 345 6.78 9.93 -3.95
C PHE A 345 6.62 8.41 -3.71
N ALA A 346 6.76 7.96 -2.46
CA ALA A 346 6.70 6.54 -2.12
C ALA A 346 5.32 5.93 -2.44
N SER A 347 4.24 6.67 -2.14
CA SER A 347 2.91 6.21 -2.50
C SER A 347 2.74 6.11 -4.02
N THR A 348 3.17 7.12 -4.80
CA THR A 348 3.06 7.19 -6.27
C THR A 348 3.74 6.02 -6.95
N ILE A 349 4.96 5.69 -6.53
CA ILE A 349 5.70 4.52 -6.99
C ILE A 349 4.88 3.25 -6.73
N SER A 350 4.35 3.09 -5.52
CA SER A 350 3.61 1.89 -5.14
C SER A 350 2.31 1.70 -5.92
N ALA A 351 1.41 2.69 -5.97
CA ALA A 351 0.14 2.46 -6.66
C ALA A 351 0.28 2.31 -8.17
N SER A 352 1.34 2.86 -8.79
CA SER A 352 1.53 2.62 -10.22
C SER A 352 1.76 1.14 -10.53
N ARG A 353 2.38 0.39 -9.61
CA ARG A 353 2.52 -1.07 -9.74
C ARG A 353 1.20 -1.79 -9.50
N VAL A 354 0.39 -1.31 -8.56
CA VAL A 354 -0.95 -1.85 -8.33
C VAL A 354 -1.82 -1.66 -9.57
N VAL A 355 -1.86 -0.45 -10.14
CA VAL A 355 -2.63 -0.15 -11.37
C VAL A 355 -2.10 -0.93 -12.58
N ARG A 356 -0.77 -1.05 -12.73
CA ARG A 356 -0.16 -1.91 -13.75
C ARG A 356 -0.63 -3.35 -13.60
N GLU A 357 -0.65 -3.87 -12.37
CA GLU A 357 -1.09 -5.25 -12.11
C GLU A 357 -2.59 -5.43 -12.36
N CYS A 358 -3.44 -4.44 -12.07
CA CYS A 358 -4.84 -4.44 -12.51
C CYS A 358 -4.94 -4.63 -14.04
N GLY A 359 -4.10 -3.90 -14.78
CA GLY A 359 -3.99 -4.01 -16.23
C GLY A 359 -3.54 -5.40 -16.69
N ARG A 360 -2.52 -5.96 -16.04
CA ARG A 360 -1.99 -7.29 -16.33
C ARG A 360 -2.98 -8.41 -16.08
N GLN A 361 -3.90 -8.25 -15.14
CA GLN A 361 -4.98 -9.21 -14.90
C GLN A 361 -6.11 -9.13 -15.93
N GLY A 362 -6.04 -8.19 -16.90
CA GLY A 362 -7.07 -7.99 -17.91
C GLY A 362 -8.35 -7.35 -17.35
N LEU A 363 -8.25 -6.69 -16.19
CA LEU A 363 -9.37 -6.02 -15.52
C LEU A 363 -9.66 -4.62 -16.10
N LEU A 364 -8.65 -4.02 -16.75
CA LEU A 364 -8.75 -2.72 -17.42
C LEU A 364 -8.88 -2.90 -18.94
N PRO A 365 -9.65 -2.03 -19.63
CA PRO A 365 -9.71 -2.05 -21.08
C PRO A 365 -8.33 -1.73 -21.67
N TYR A 366 -7.98 -2.36 -22.79
CA TYR A 366 -6.67 -2.19 -23.44
C TYR A 366 -5.47 -2.55 -22.52
N PRO A 367 -5.37 -3.82 -22.06
CA PRO A 367 -4.38 -4.25 -21.08
C PRO A 367 -2.92 -3.96 -21.49
N HIS A 368 -2.63 -3.91 -22.79
CA HIS A 368 -1.31 -3.57 -23.32
C HIS A 368 -0.82 -2.16 -22.91
N ILE A 369 -1.73 -1.18 -22.79
CA ILE A 369 -1.39 0.20 -22.40
C ILE A 369 -0.94 0.24 -20.93
N TRP A 370 -1.64 -0.52 -20.08
CA TRP A 370 -1.40 -0.55 -18.64
C TRP A 370 -0.20 -1.40 -18.25
N ALA A 371 0.03 -2.50 -18.96
CA ALA A 371 1.11 -3.45 -18.69
C ALA A 371 2.47 -2.98 -19.24
N SER A 372 2.48 -2.17 -20.30
CA SER A 372 3.71 -1.74 -20.95
C SER A 372 4.57 -0.86 -20.06
N THR A 373 5.89 -0.99 -20.23
CA THR A 373 6.91 -0.19 -19.55
C THR A 373 7.63 0.76 -20.53
N LYS A 374 7.23 0.81 -21.81
CA LYS A 374 7.86 1.67 -22.81
C LYS A 374 7.38 3.14 -22.71
N PRO A 375 8.23 4.09 -23.15
CA PRO A 375 9.60 3.92 -23.62
C PRO A 375 10.67 3.96 -22.50
N PHE A 376 10.32 4.42 -21.29
CA PHE A 376 11.31 4.77 -20.26
C PHE A 376 11.62 3.66 -19.23
N GLY A 377 11.05 2.47 -19.38
CA GLY A 377 11.12 1.43 -18.35
C GLY A 377 10.24 1.75 -17.13
N THR A 378 9.12 2.45 -17.36
CA THR A 378 8.20 2.91 -16.31
C THR A 378 6.74 2.70 -16.74
N PRO A 379 5.81 2.42 -15.81
CA PRO A 379 4.39 2.23 -16.15
C PRO A 379 3.69 3.58 -16.36
N LEU A 380 3.90 4.21 -17.52
CA LEU A 380 3.42 5.57 -17.81
C LEU A 380 1.92 5.74 -17.65
N ALA A 381 1.12 4.82 -18.19
CA ALA A 381 -0.34 4.89 -18.11
C ALA A 381 -0.85 4.86 -16.67
N ALA A 382 -0.20 4.05 -15.81
CA ALA A 382 -0.56 3.95 -14.40
C ALA A 382 -0.26 5.24 -13.64
N TYR A 383 0.90 5.86 -13.90
CA TYR A 383 1.23 7.17 -13.31
C TYR A 383 0.27 8.27 -13.81
N ALA A 384 -0.03 8.29 -15.10
CA ALA A 384 -0.90 9.29 -15.71
C ALA A 384 -2.33 9.22 -15.14
N LEU A 385 -2.87 8.01 -15.00
CA LEU A 385 -4.20 7.79 -14.41
C LEU A 385 -4.26 8.31 -12.98
N ARG A 386 -3.28 7.94 -12.15
CA ARG A 386 -3.25 8.40 -10.76
C ARG A 386 -3.12 9.91 -10.65
N TRP A 387 -2.26 10.51 -11.47
CA TRP A 387 -2.10 11.96 -11.53
C TRP A 387 -3.42 12.64 -11.92
N PHE A 388 -4.07 12.15 -12.97
CA PHE A 388 -5.36 12.68 -13.42
C PHE A 388 -6.41 12.63 -12.30
N ILE A 389 -6.59 11.48 -11.65
CA ILE A 389 -7.55 11.32 -10.56
C ILE A 389 -7.21 12.23 -9.37
N SER A 390 -5.94 12.34 -9.01
CA SER A 390 -5.50 13.25 -7.94
C SER A 390 -5.78 14.72 -8.28
N CYS A 391 -5.51 15.16 -9.51
CA CYS A 391 -5.82 16.53 -9.96
C CYS A 391 -7.33 16.81 -9.94
N VAL A 392 -8.13 15.87 -10.44
CA VAL A 392 -9.60 15.95 -10.41
C VAL A 392 -10.11 16.15 -8.98
N VAL A 393 -9.62 15.35 -8.03
CA VAL A 393 -10.03 15.44 -6.61
C VAL A 393 -9.49 16.69 -5.90
N ILE A 394 -8.35 17.24 -6.31
CA ILE A 394 -7.84 18.50 -5.76
C ILE A 394 -8.65 19.69 -6.30
N VAL A 395 -9.05 19.67 -7.57
CA VAL A 395 -9.61 20.85 -8.26
C VAL A 395 -11.14 20.90 -8.20
N LEU A 396 -11.83 19.80 -8.48
CA LEU A 396 -13.29 19.81 -8.68
C LEU A 396 -14.12 19.97 -7.40
N PRO A 397 -13.83 19.27 -6.28
CA PRO A 397 -14.67 19.35 -5.10
C PRO A 397 -14.61 20.75 -4.49
N PRO A 398 -15.74 21.30 -4.01
CA PRO A 398 -15.69 22.56 -3.28
C PRO A 398 -14.87 22.41 -1.98
N PRO A 399 -14.21 23.48 -1.49
CA PRO A 399 -13.51 23.46 -0.21
C PRO A 399 -14.45 23.12 0.96
N GLY A 400 -13.89 22.56 2.03
CA GLY A 400 -14.65 22.13 3.20
C GLY A 400 -15.19 20.71 3.07
N ASP A 401 -16.44 20.50 3.49
CA ASP A 401 -17.04 19.19 3.69
C ASP A 401 -16.90 18.23 2.51
N ALA A 402 -17.12 18.71 1.28
CA ALA A 402 -17.06 17.85 0.10
C ALA A 402 -15.66 17.29 -0.15
N PHE A 403 -14.62 18.09 0.10
CA PHE A 403 -13.23 17.65 -0.03
C PHE A 403 -12.87 16.65 1.08
N ASN A 404 -13.19 16.98 2.33
CA ASN A 404 -12.94 16.11 3.48
C ASN A 404 -13.63 14.76 3.32
N PHE A 405 -14.90 14.79 2.89
CA PHE A 405 -15.66 13.59 2.56
C PHE A 405 -15.00 12.70 1.51
N ILE A 406 -14.47 13.27 0.42
CA ILE A 406 -13.79 12.49 -0.64
C ILE A 406 -12.49 11.88 -0.11
N VAL A 407 -11.76 12.61 0.73
CA VAL A 407 -10.57 12.09 1.40
C VAL A 407 -10.93 10.92 2.31
N ASP A 408 -12.02 11.04 3.06
CA ASP A 408 -12.46 10.01 4.01
C ASP A 408 -13.04 8.77 3.31
N LEU A 409 -13.57 8.95 2.10
CA LEU A 409 -14.20 7.90 1.30
C LEU A 409 -13.29 6.69 1.04
N GLN A 410 -11.96 6.88 1.01
CA GLN A 410 -11.01 5.79 0.81
C GLN A 410 -10.92 4.84 2.03
N TYR A 411 -11.20 5.32 3.25
CA TYR A 411 -10.91 4.55 4.47
C TYR A 411 -11.76 3.28 4.57
N TYR A 412 -13.05 3.38 4.25
CA TYR A 412 -13.97 2.25 4.41
C TYR A 412 -13.71 1.12 3.40
N PRO A 413 -13.57 1.39 2.09
CA PRO A 413 -13.17 0.36 1.13
C PRO A 413 -11.81 -0.28 1.47
N THR A 414 -10.81 0.51 1.88
CA THR A 414 -9.52 -0.06 2.31
C THR A 414 -9.66 -0.96 3.54
N ALA A 415 -10.57 -0.67 4.47
CA ALA A 415 -10.88 -1.57 5.58
C ALA A 415 -11.50 -2.90 5.11
N VAL A 416 -12.44 -2.86 4.15
CA VAL A 416 -13.03 -4.05 3.54
C VAL A 416 -11.95 -4.93 2.91
N TRP A 417 -11.03 -4.34 2.14
CA TRP A 417 -9.97 -5.09 1.47
C TRP A 417 -8.97 -5.69 2.46
N ALA A 418 -8.59 -4.97 3.52
CA ALA A 418 -7.74 -5.50 4.59
C ALA A 418 -8.39 -6.70 5.31
N LEU A 419 -9.70 -6.62 5.56
CA LEU A 419 -10.46 -7.74 6.12
C LEU A 419 -10.47 -8.94 5.18
N LEU A 420 -10.77 -8.73 3.89
CA LEU A 420 -10.76 -9.79 2.88
C LEU A 420 -9.37 -10.39 2.68
N LEU A 421 -8.29 -9.62 2.75
CA LEU A 421 -6.93 -10.16 2.74
C LEU A 421 -6.66 -11.06 3.95
N THR A 422 -7.10 -10.65 5.13
CA THR A 422 -6.93 -11.45 6.35
C THR A 422 -7.73 -12.76 6.27
N VAL A 423 -9.00 -12.70 5.87
CA VAL A 423 -9.85 -13.89 5.66
C VAL A 423 -9.31 -14.76 4.52
N GLY A 424 -8.81 -14.14 3.46
CA GLY A 424 -8.20 -14.78 2.30
C GLY A 424 -6.99 -15.64 2.67
N LEU A 425 -6.21 -15.23 3.67
CA LEU A 425 -5.04 -15.98 4.11
C LEU A 425 -5.46 -17.32 4.71
N TYR A 426 -6.49 -17.33 5.56
CA TYR A 426 -7.05 -18.56 6.12
C TYR A 426 -7.57 -19.49 5.01
N ARG A 427 -8.22 -18.93 3.98
CA ARG A 427 -8.68 -19.73 2.82
C ARG A 427 -7.52 -20.35 2.05
N ILE A 428 -6.41 -19.64 1.89
CA ILE A 428 -5.19 -20.16 1.23
C ILE A 428 -4.59 -21.28 2.08
N ARG A 429 -4.43 -21.08 3.38
CA ARG A 429 -3.91 -22.12 4.30
C ARG A 429 -4.69 -23.41 4.20
N VAL A 430 -6.03 -23.34 4.23
CA VAL A 430 -6.89 -24.52 4.09
C VAL A 430 -6.71 -25.19 2.73
N ARG A 431 -6.63 -24.43 1.64
CA ARG A 431 -6.39 -25.00 0.29
C ARG A 431 -5.02 -25.67 0.18
N ARG A 432 -3.97 -25.01 0.65
CA ARG A 432 -2.61 -25.56 0.65
C ARG A 432 -2.48 -26.81 1.51
N GLN A 433 -3.14 -26.84 2.67
CA GLN A 433 -3.20 -28.03 3.51
C GLN A 433 -3.89 -29.20 2.81
N LYS A 434 -5.01 -28.95 2.13
CA LYS A 434 -5.70 -29.98 1.33
C LYS A 434 -4.86 -30.48 0.15
N ALA A 435 -4.11 -29.59 -0.48
CA ALA A 435 -3.21 -29.90 -1.59
C ALA A 435 -1.86 -30.51 -1.15
N HIS A 436 -1.63 -30.71 0.16
CA HIS A 436 -0.34 -31.19 0.70
C HIS A 436 0.86 -30.37 0.21
N ALA A 437 0.64 -29.08 -0.04
CA ALA A 437 1.66 -28.18 -0.58
C ALA A 437 2.82 -27.99 0.42
N PRO A 438 4.04 -27.73 -0.07
CA PRO A 438 5.21 -27.53 0.79
C PRO A 438 5.02 -26.36 1.77
N SER A 439 5.78 -26.42 2.87
CA SER A 439 5.78 -25.40 3.90
C SER A 439 6.25 -24.05 3.34
N SER A 440 5.67 -22.95 3.83
CA SER A 440 6.11 -21.62 3.44
C SER A 440 7.37 -21.19 4.18
N ALA A 441 8.18 -20.36 3.52
CA ALA A 441 9.36 -19.73 4.11
C ALA A 441 9.04 -18.84 5.34
N PHE A 442 7.80 -18.36 5.43
CA PHE A 442 7.26 -17.66 6.59
C PHE A 442 5.79 -18.02 6.77
N ARG A 443 5.38 -18.21 8.02
CA ARG A 443 3.99 -18.40 8.43
C ARG A 443 3.74 -17.58 9.70
N VAL A 444 2.76 -16.68 9.67
CA VAL A 444 2.33 -15.91 10.83
C VAL A 444 1.67 -16.83 11.86
N TRP A 445 1.87 -16.55 13.14
CA TRP A 445 1.18 -17.29 14.20
C TRP A 445 -0.33 -17.08 14.14
N ASP A 446 -1.08 -18.13 14.43
CA ASP A 446 -2.54 -18.13 14.33
C ASP A 446 -3.17 -17.09 15.28
N SER A 447 -2.57 -16.87 16.46
CA SER A 447 -2.98 -15.83 17.41
C SER A 447 -2.77 -14.41 16.87
N VAL A 448 -1.68 -14.17 16.15
CA VAL A 448 -1.36 -12.86 15.54
C VAL A 448 -2.31 -12.58 14.37
N ALA A 449 -2.59 -13.59 13.53
CA ALA A 449 -3.57 -13.47 12.47
C ALA A 449 -5.00 -13.26 13.01
N ALA A 450 -5.36 -13.94 14.11
CA ALA A 450 -6.65 -13.76 14.77
C ALA A 450 -6.80 -12.36 15.39
N PHE A 451 -5.72 -11.82 15.97
CA PHE A 451 -5.68 -10.44 16.45
C PHE A 451 -5.89 -9.44 15.30
N ALA A 452 -5.18 -9.59 14.18
CA ALA A 452 -5.38 -8.74 13.00
C ALA A 452 -6.82 -8.82 12.47
N LEU A 453 -7.41 -10.03 12.44
CA LEU A 453 -8.80 -10.24 12.03
C LEU A 453 -9.77 -9.50 12.96
N ALA A 454 -9.60 -9.63 14.28
CA ALA A 454 -10.44 -8.95 15.26
C ALA A 454 -10.37 -7.42 15.14
N VAL A 455 -9.16 -6.86 14.95
CA VAL A 455 -8.99 -5.42 14.75
C VAL A 455 -9.60 -4.96 13.42
N ASN A 456 -9.44 -5.71 12.33
CA ASN A 456 -10.06 -5.40 11.04
C ASN A 456 -11.60 -5.42 11.11
N ILE A 457 -12.19 -6.36 11.86
CA ILE A 457 -13.63 -6.37 12.16
C ILE A 457 -14.02 -5.14 12.99
N GLY A 458 -13.23 -4.80 14.01
CA GLY A 458 -13.43 -3.58 14.80
C GLY A 458 -13.46 -2.33 13.93
N ILE A 459 -12.47 -2.13 13.06
CA ILE A 459 -12.39 -0.97 12.16
C ILE A 459 -13.56 -0.91 11.16
N MET A 460 -14.20 -2.04 10.86
CA MET A 460 -15.41 -2.07 10.02
C MET A 460 -16.67 -1.61 10.77
N ILE A 461 -16.71 -1.76 12.09
CA ILE A 461 -17.87 -1.48 12.95
C ILE A 461 -17.75 -0.08 13.58
N LEU A 462 -16.56 0.28 14.07
CA LEU A 462 -16.31 1.52 14.82
C LEU A 462 -16.73 2.81 14.09
N PRO A 463 -16.50 2.97 12.77
CA PRO A 463 -17.02 4.09 11.98
C PRO A 463 -18.53 4.33 12.07
N TRP A 464 -19.31 3.32 12.44
CA TRP A 464 -20.76 3.41 12.57
C TRP A 464 -21.21 3.87 13.95
N VAL A 465 -20.29 4.04 14.91
CA VAL A 465 -20.63 4.57 16.24
C VAL A 465 -20.79 6.09 16.13
N PRO A 466 -21.94 6.66 16.54
CA PRO A 466 -22.22 8.09 16.36
C PRO A 466 -21.31 8.99 17.21
N PRO A 467 -20.92 10.18 16.69
CA PRO A 467 -20.08 11.12 17.41
C PRO A 467 -20.82 11.85 18.55
N GLU A 468 -20.03 12.42 19.47
CA GLU A 468 -20.53 13.35 20.48
C GLU A 468 -21.08 14.61 19.77
N GLY A 469 -22.40 14.78 19.80
CA GLY A 469 -23.10 15.79 18.98
C GLY A 469 -24.17 15.20 18.06
N GLY A 470 -24.30 13.87 18.03
CA GLY A 470 -25.33 13.17 17.26
C GLY A 470 -24.95 12.96 15.80
N ILE A 471 -25.94 12.72 14.95
CA ILE A 471 -25.71 12.30 13.55
C ILE A 471 -24.99 13.33 12.66
N TYR A 472 -24.88 14.59 13.11
CA TYR A 472 -24.20 15.69 12.44
C TYR A 472 -22.95 16.19 13.19
N GLY A 473 -22.50 15.48 14.24
CA GLY A 473 -21.32 15.85 15.02
C GLY A 473 -19.99 15.36 14.43
N GLY A 474 -19.95 15.04 13.13
CA GLY A 474 -18.74 14.55 12.46
C GLY A 474 -17.90 15.66 11.83
N ASP A 475 -16.90 15.27 11.03
CA ASP A 475 -16.01 16.18 10.29
C ASP A 475 -16.71 16.87 9.08
N VAL A 476 -18.02 16.63 8.90
CA VAL A 476 -18.86 17.14 7.81
C VAL A 476 -20.23 17.58 8.36
N SER A 477 -20.87 18.56 7.73
CA SER A 477 -22.19 19.08 8.13
C SER A 477 -23.37 18.11 7.88
N PHE A 478 -23.13 17.01 7.18
CA PHE A 478 -24.13 15.97 6.91
C PHE A 478 -23.85 14.70 7.72
N PHE A 479 -24.60 13.61 7.44
CA PHE A 479 -24.51 12.37 8.20
C PHE A 479 -23.06 11.84 8.28
N TYR A 480 -22.52 11.71 9.49
CA TYR A 480 -21.08 11.40 9.70
C TYR A 480 -20.61 10.11 9.02
N ALA A 481 -21.44 9.06 8.96
CA ALA A 481 -21.08 7.79 8.34
C ALA A 481 -21.42 7.70 6.84
N THR A 482 -21.69 8.84 6.19
CA THR A 482 -21.97 8.87 4.74
C THR A 482 -20.81 8.28 3.94
N TYR A 483 -19.56 8.49 4.35
CA TYR A 483 -18.40 7.92 3.64
C TYR A 483 -18.39 6.38 3.69
N CYS A 484 -18.89 5.78 4.79
CA CYS A 484 -19.05 4.34 4.88
C CYS A 484 -20.12 3.84 3.91
N ILE A 485 -21.29 4.50 3.89
CA ILE A 485 -22.40 4.15 2.98
C ILE A 485 -21.94 4.25 1.53
N VAL A 486 -21.34 5.38 1.14
CA VAL A 486 -20.90 5.60 -0.24
C VAL A 486 -19.76 4.64 -0.60
N GLY A 487 -18.85 4.33 0.34
CA GLY A 487 -17.82 3.30 0.15
C GLY A 487 -18.42 1.92 -0.17
N VAL A 488 -19.46 1.51 0.56
CA VAL A 488 -20.21 0.27 0.28
C VAL A 488 -20.89 0.35 -1.09
N VAL A 489 -21.54 1.47 -1.42
CA VAL A 489 -22.19 1.68 -2.72
C VAL A 489 -21.18 1.56 -3.87
N ILE A 490 -19.97 2.09 -3.74
CA ILE A 490 -18.92 1.96 -4.76
C ILE A 490 -18.52 0.49 -4.95
N ILE A 491 -18.38 -0.28 -3.87
CA ILE A 491 -18.08 -1.71 -3.96
C ILE A 491 -19.24 -2.47 -4.63
N LEU A 492 -20.49 -2.17 -4.28
CA LEU A 492 -21.67 -2.76 -4.90
C LEU A 492 -21.80 -2.38 -6.37
N LEU A 493 -21.46 -1.14 -6.73
CA LEU A 493 -21.40 -0.68 -8.10
C LEU A 493 -20.32 -1.46 -8.88
N ALA A 494 -19.16 -1.69 -8.29
CA ALA A 494 -18.12 -2.51 -8.89
C ALA A 494 -18.61 -3.96 -9.14
N ALA A 495 -19.35 -4.53 -8.19
CA ALA A 495 -19.97 -5.85 -8.33
C ALA A 495 -21.02 -5.87 -9.45
N PHE A 496 -21.85 -4.83 -9.54
CA PHE A 496 -22.83 -4.67 -10.61
C PHE A 496 -22.15 -4.56 -11.98
N LEU A 497 -21.11 -3.73 -12.11
CA LEU A 497 -20.35 -3.58 -13.36
C LEU A 497 -19.66 -4.89 -13.76
N TYR A 498 -19.08 -5.62 -12.81
CA TYR A 498 -18.55 -6.96 -13.06
C TYR A 498 -19.64 -7.89 -13.61
N TRP A 499 -20.81 -7.91 -12.96
CA TRP A 499 -21.93 -8.75 -13.42
C TRP A 499 -22.40 -8.37 -14.82
N VAL A 500 -22.51 -7.07 -15.12
CA VAL A 500 -22.85 -6.59 -16.46
C VAL A 500 -21.84 -7.12 -17.49
N TRP A 501 -20.55 -6.98 -17.20
CA TRP A 501 -19.48 -7.31 -18.15
C TRP A 501 -19.24 -8.82 -18.33
N PHE A 502 -19.19 -9.58 -17.24
CA PHE A 502 -18.85 -11.00 -17.25
C PHE A 502 -20.06 -11.95 -17.33
N SER A 503 -21.27 -11.47 -17.02
CA SER A 503 -22.47 -12.31 -17.03
C SER A 503 -23.55 -11.82 -17.99
N TYR A 504 -23.95 -10.55 -17.95
CA TYR A 504 -25.07 -10.05 -18.77
C TYR A 504 -24.72 -9.90 -20.25
N LEU A 505 -23.65 -9.18 -20.59
CA LEU A 505 -23.23 -8.98 -21.98
C LEU A 505 -22.89 -10.29 -22.71
N PRO A 506 -22.16 -11.25 -22.11
CA PRO A 506 -21.86 -12.53 -22.78
C PRO A 506 -23.11 -13.38 -23.02
N LYS A 507 -24.08 -13.37 -22.07
CA LYS A 507 -25.38 -14.04 -22.26
C LYS A 507 -26.17 -13.43 -23.42
N ARG A 508 -26.25 -12.10 -23.48
CA ARG A 508 -26.98 -11.40 -24.55
C ARG A 508 -26.30 -11.54 -25.92
N GLY A 509 -24.96 -11.51 -25.94
CA GLY A 509 -24.17 -11.61 -27.17
C GLY A 509 -23.81 -13.04 -27.60
N GLN A 510 -24.32 -14.07 -26.91
CA GLN A 510 -24.04 -15.49 -27.18
C GLN A 510 -22.54 -15.82 -27.28
N TYR A 511 -21.74 -15.27 -26.35
CA TYR A 511 -20.30 -15.56 -26.26
C TYR A 511 -19.90 -15.87 -24.80
N ARG A 512 -18.70 -16.42 -24.63
CA ARG A 512 -18.01 -16.54 -23.33
C ARG A 512 -16.72 -15.74 -23.36
N ILE A 513 -16.31 -15.25 -22.21
CA ILE A 513 -15.04 -14.54 -22.06
C ILE A 513 -13.97 -15.57 -21.68
N ARG A 514 -12.91 -15.64 -22.48
CA ARG A 514 -11.66 -16.37 -22.20
C ARG A 514 -10.52 -15.37 -22.02
N GLN A 515 -9.42 -15.79 -21.41
CA GLN A 515 -8.22 -14.96 -21.27
C GLN A 515 -7.09 -15.59 -22.07
N VAL A 516 -6.33 -14.74 -22.77
CA VAL A 516 -5.13 -15.13 -23.51
C VAL A 516 -3.95 -14.33 -22.94
N VAL A 517 -2.81 -14.98 -22.73
CA VAL A 517 -1.57 -14.31 -22.34
C VAL A 517 -1.00 -13.57 -23.56
N ASP A 518 -0.94 -12.25 -23.46
CA ASP A 518 -0.29 -11.36 -24.41
C ASP A 518 1.14 -11.07 -23.93
N LYS A 519 2.15 -11.40 -24.74
CA LYS A 519 3.56 -11.11 -24.46
C LYS A 519 3.95 -9.85 -25.22
N LEU A 520 4.19 -8.76 -24.50
CA LEU A 520 4.59 -7.49 -25.07
C LEU A 520 6.07 -7.49 -25.46
N SER A 521 6.40 -6.62 -26.42
CA SER A 521 7.78 -6.44 -26.94
C SER A 521 8.79 -5.91 -25.91
N ASP A 522 8.35 -5.48 -24.73
CA ASP A 522 9.19 -5.06 -23.59
C ASP A 522 9.41 -6.19 -22.56
N GLY A 523 8.94 -7.41 -22.86
CA GLY A 523 9.00 -8.55 -21.94
C GLY A 523 7.87 -8.57 -20.91
N ALA A 524 7.02 -7.53 -20.86
CA ALA A 524 5.84 -7.55 -20.02
C ALA A 524 4.83 -8.58 -20.53
N GLN A 525 4.09 -9.18 -19.61
CA GLN A 525 2.99 -10.09 -19.94
C GLN A 525 1.66 -9.48 -19.49
N ALA A 526 0.54 -9.81 -20.13
CA ALA A 526 -0.77 -9.38 -19.67
C ALA A 526 -1.85 -10.36 -20.11
N LEU A 527 -2.91 -10.49 -19.33
CA LEU A 527 -4.09 -11.22 -19.75
C LEU A 527 -4.97 -10.30 -20.58
N ARG A 528 -5.24 -10.72 -21.82
CA ARG A 528 -6.22 -10.09 -22.70
C ARG A 528 -7.51 -10.91 -22.69
N THR A 529 -8.64 -10.25 -22.47
CA THR A 529 -9.94 -10.91 -22.57
C THR A 529 -10.35 -11.07 -24.03
N VAL A 530 -10.74 -12.28 -24.41
CA VAL A 530 -11.21 -12.64 -25.76
C VAL A 530 -12.65 -13.12 -25.66
N ARG A 531 -13.49 -12.67 -26.60
CA ARG A 531 -14.89 -13.08 -26.71
C ARG A 531 -14.96 -14.28 -27.65
N VAL A 532 -15.22 -15.46 -27.11
CA VAL A 532 -15.37 -16.70 -27.86
C VAL A 532 -16.86 -16.98 -28.07
N PRO A 533 -17.37 -17.01 -29.31
CA PRO A 533 -18.76 -17.37 -29.59
C PRO A 533 -19.11 -18.75 -29.02
N LEU A 534 -20.35 -18.94 -28.56
CA LEU A 534 -20.76 -20.20 -27.93
C LEU A 534 -20.59 -21.43 -28.85
N HIS A 535 -20.74 -21.26 -30.17
CA HIS A 535 -20.58 -22.36 -31.13
C HIS A 535 -19.11 -22.80 -31.29
N ALA A 536 -18.15 -21.89 -31.09
CA ALA A 536 -16.72 -22.15 -31.21
C ALA A 536 -16.06 -22.44 -29.84
N LEU A 537 -16.84 -22.46 -28.75
CA LEU A 537 -16.31 -22.58 -27.40
C LEU A 537 -15.70 -23.96 -27.13
N ALA A 538 -16.36 -25.03 -27.60
CA ALA A 538 -15.86 -26.38 -27.42
C ALA A 538 -14.56 -26.62 -28.18
N GLU A 539 -14.45 -26.07 -29.39
CA GLU A 539 -13.23 -26.11 -30.19
C GLU A 539 -12.11 -25.27 -29.54
N TRP A 540 -12.44 -24.08 -29.05
CA TRP A 540 -11.49 -23.23 -28.33
C TRP A 540 -10.94 -23.94 -27.09
N ASP A 541 -11.80 -24.48 -26.25
CA ASP A 541 -11.42 -25.16 -25.00
C ASP A 541 -10.66 -26.48 -25.28
N ALA A 542 -10.78 -27.07 -26.47
CA ALA A 542 -10.02 -28.25 -26.88
C ALA A 542 -8.65 -27.91 -27.49
N THR A 543 -8.51 -26.73 -28.08
CA THR A 543 -7.29 -26.31 -28.80
C THR A 543 -6.39 -25.39 -28.00
N HIS A 544 -6.92 -24.75 -26.96
CA HIS A 544 -6.20 -23.78 -26.14
C HIS A 544 -6.15 -24.21 -24.67
N ASP A 545 -5.00 -24.00 -24.02
CA ASP A 545 -4.82 -24.21 -22.59
C ASP A 545 -5.53 -23.13 -21.75
N GLU A 546 -5.42 -23.21 -20.42
CA GLU A 546 -6.03 -22.24 -19.48
C GLU A 546 -5.50 -20.80 -19.64
N HIS A 547 -4.35 -20.65 -20.31
CA HIS A 547 -3.68 -19.40 -20.62
C HIS A 547 -3.98 -18.91 -22.05
N GLY A 548 -4.82 -19.62 -22.80
CA GLY A 548 -5.20 -19.29 -24.16
C GLY A 548 -4.06 -19.47 -25.16
N GLN A 549 -3.07 -20.33 -24.88
CA GLN A 549 -2.05 -20.75 -25.83
C GLN A 549 -2.48 -22.04 -26.53
N LEU A 550 -2.09 -22.20 -27.80
CA LEU A 550 -2.40 -23.41 -28.57
C LEU A 550 -1.69 -24.62 -27.94
N ILE A 551 -2.47 -25.67 -27.68
CA ILE A 551 -1.94 -26.98 -27.27
C ILE A 551 -1.26 -27.58 -28.51
N LEU A 552 0.06 -27.44 -28.62
CA LEU A 552 0.80 -28.06 -29.71
C LEU A 552 0.70 -29.58 -29.59
N PRO A 553 0.40 -30.32 -30.68
CA PRO A 553 0.41 -31.77 -30.64
C PRO A 553 1.83 -32.25 -30.29
N THR A 554 1.94 -33.06 -29.23
CA THR A 554 3.19 -33.73 -28.85
C THR A 554 3.69 -34.49 -30.08
N PRO A 555 4.95 -34.31 -30.54
CA PRO A 555 5.48 -35.12 -31.63
C PRO A 555 5.51 -36.57 -31.15
N THR A 556 4.61 -37.39 -31.68
CA THR A 556 4.69 -38.84 -31.55
C THR A 556 6.05 -39.26 -32.07
N SER A 557 6.89 -39.82 -31.19
CA SER A 557 8.12 -40.51 -31.59
C SER A 557 7.76 -41.47 -32.74
N PRO A 558 8.52 -41.50 -33.85
CA PRO A 558 8.28 -42.49 -34.88
C PRO A 558 8.42 -43.87 -34.23
N GLU A 559 7.33 -44.65 -34.26
CA GLU A 559 7.35 -46.05 -33.89
C GLU A 559 8.46 -46.77 -34.68
N GLY A 560 9.16 -47.65 -33.97
CA GLY A 560 10.37 -48.30 -34.46
C GLY A 560 10.16 -49.00 -35.80
N TYR A 561 11.07 -48.70 -36.73
CA TYR A 561 11.41 -49.65 -37.80
C TYR A 561 12.21 -50.79 -37.17
N HIS A 562 11.52 -51.87 -36.83
CA HIS A 562 12.09 -53.20 -36.92
C HIS A 562 11.89 -53.68 -38.35
N ASP A 563 12.99 -53.78 -39.09
CA ASP A 563 13.28 -54.89 -40.02
C ASP A 563 14.80 -54.94 -40.27
#